data_AF-A0A3B4BFQ1-F1
#
_entry.id   AF-A0A3B4BFQ1-F1
#
_cell.length_a   1.000
_cell.length_b   1.000
_cell.length_c   1.000
_cell.angle_alpha   90.00
_cell.angle_beta   90.00
_cell.angle_gamma   90.00
#
_symmetry.space_group_name_H-M   'P 1'
#
loop_
_entity.id
_entity.type
_entity.pdbx_description
1 polymer ?
#
loop_
_entity_poly.entity_id
_entity_poly.type
_entity_poly.pdbx_seq_one_letter_code
_entity_poly.pdbx_strand_id
1 'polypeptide(L)'
;MNLIPWRKIAWLEHSLPEILILFKLCLGPGLAVDYANDIVVTFRCHGPPLRFAYVPVSQLRYVANELDGVTGGPNTVVVIGVWSHFSTFPIEVYYQRLMTIRKAVLRLLNRAPDTKVIIRSGNMKDLNLYESLTNSDWYSLKLDKLLRAVFKDTGVILLDAWEMGQAHYLPHNLHPQPEIIKQMIDRVLSYTCPEHGK
;
A
#
# COMPACT_ATOMS: atom_id res chain seq x y z
N MET A 1 -11.38 -15.39 -17.28
CA MET A 1 -10.25 -14.90 -16.47
C MET A 1 -10.02 -13.45 -16.86
N ASN A 2 -10.76 -12.52 -16.26
CA ASN A 2 -10.60 -11.10 -16.58
C ASN A 2 -9.29 -10.63 -15.94
N LEU A 3 -8.24 -10.57 -16.74
CA LEU A 3 -7.17 -9.61 -16.52
C LEU A 3 -7.88 -8.26 -16.38
N ILE A 4 -7.97 -7.70 -15.17
CA ILE A 4 -8.49 -6.35 -14.97
C ILE A 4 -7.27 -5.43 -15.05
N PRO A 5 -6.99 -4.80 -16.21
CA PRO A 5 -5.83 -3.97 -16.37
C PRO A 5 -6.22 -2.54 -15.95
N TRP A 6 -5.34 -1.90 -15.18
CA TRP A 6 -5.00 -0.48 -15.37
C TRP A 6 -5.96 0.67 -15.01
N ARG A 7 -7.19 0.45 -14.53
CA ARG A 7 -8.07 1.56 -14.07
C ARG A 7 -7.73 2.21 -12.71
N LYS A 8 -6.59 1.89 -12.09
CA LYS A 8 -6.34 2.25 -10.67
C LYS A 8 -5.46 3.46 -10.41
N ILE A 9 -4.95 4.16 -11.44
CA ILE A 9 -3.97 5.24 -11.24
C ILE A 9 -4.32 6.55 -11.96
N ALA A 10 -5.43 6.58 -12.70
CA ALA A 10 -6.09 7.83 -13.05
C ALA A 10 -6.44 8.69 -11.80
N TRP A 11 -6.41 8.10 -10.59
CA TRP A 11 -6.68 8.79 -9.33
C TRP A 11 -5.53 9.65 -8.80
N LEU A 12 -4.27 9.33 -9.15
CA LEU A 12 -3.16 10.22 -8.78
C LEU A 12 -3.35 11.56 -9.47
N GLU A 13 -3.78 11.57 -10.74
CA GLU A 13 -4.14 12.79 -11.49
C GLU A 13 -5.33 13.54 -10.86
N HIS A 14 -6.23 12.88 -10.13
CA HIS A 14 -7.32 13.58 -9.43
C HIS A 14 -6.90 14.22 -8.10
N SER A 15 -5.92 13.64 -7.39
CA SER A 15 -5.39 14.21 -6.14
C SER A 15 -4.20 15.15 -6.37
N LEU A 16 -3.48 14.96 -7.49
CA LEU A 16 -2.32 15.72 -7.94
C LEU A 16 -2.53 16.04 -9.43
N PRO A 17 -3.29 17.09 -9.78
CA PRO A 17 -3.71 17.38 -11.16
C PRO A 17 -2.57 17.60 -12.15
N GLU A 18 -1.36 17.88 -11.65
CA GLU A 18 -0.17 18.11 -12.47
C GLU A 18 0.79 16.91 -12.51
N ILE A 19 0.39 15.75 -11.97
CA ILE A 19 1.27 14.57 -11.94
C ILE A 19 1.43 13.94 -13.33
N LEU A 20 2.68 13.81 -13.76
CA LEU A 20 3.07 13.18 -15.02
C LEU A 20 3.59 11.76 -14.76
N ILE A 21 2.97 10.75 -15.38
CA ILE A 21 3.43 9.36 -15.30
C ILE A 21 4.55 9.11 -16.33
N LEU A 22 5.79 8.99 -15.85
CA LEU A 22 6.98 8.87 -16.70
C LEU A 22 7.32 7.43 -17.10
N PHE A 23 7.08 6.45 -16.23
CA PHE A 23 7.41 5.05 -16.52
C PHE A 23 6.34 4.09 -15.99
N LYS A 24 6.01 3.06 -16.76
CA LYS A 24 5.02 2.02 -16.40
C LYS A 24 5.69 0.65 -16.35
N LEU A 25 5.55 -0.04 -15.23
CA LEU A 25 5.86 -1.47 -15.10
C LEU A 25 4.60 -2.28 -15.40
N CYS A 26 4.66 -3.61 -15.41
CA CYS A 26 3.47 -4.46 -15.59
C CYS A 26 2.44 -4.30 -14.44
N LEU A 27 2.84 -3.72 -13.31
CA LEU A 27 2.09 -3.79 -12.03
C LEU A 27 1.72 -2.41 -11.46
N GLY A 28 2.16 -1.33 -12.09
CA GLY A 28 1.91 0.05 -11.67
C GLY A 28 2.85 1.04 -12.39
N PRO A 29 2.78 2.34 -12.06
CA PRO A 29 3.65 3.36 -12.60
C PRO A 29 4.98 3.20 -11.86
N GLY A 30 6.04 2.83 -12.55
CA GLY A 30 7.35 2.80 -11.90
C GLY A 30 7.76 4.18 -11.39
N LEU A 31 7.29 5.26 -12.03
CA LEU A 31 7.60 6.65 -11.68
C LEU A 31 6.48 7.60 -12.15
N ALA A 32 6.09 8.52 -11.28
CA ALA A 32 5.26 9.68 -11.59
C ALA A 32 5.83 10.94 -10.89
N VAL A 33 5.70 12.10 -11.51
CA VAL A 33 6.33 13.36 -11.05
C VAL A 33 5.33 14.50 -11.15
N ASP A 34 5.15 15.25 -10.08
CA ASP A 34 4.45 16.53 -10.06
C ASP A 34 5.50 17.63 -9.87
N TYR A 35 5.82 18.34 -10.96
CA TYR A 35 6.87 19.36 -10.96
C TYR A 35 6.47 20.62 -10.20
N ALA A 36 5.18 20.97 -10.16
CA ALA A 36 4.72 22.17 -9.48
C ALA A 36 4.82 22.04 -7.96
N ASN A 37 4.60 20.83 -7.44
CA ASN A 37 4.67 20.56 -6.01
C ASN A 37 5.98 19.89 -5.57
N ASP A 38 6.92 19.68 -6.49
CA ASP A 38 8.20 18.95 -6.26
C ASP A 38 7.98 17.55 -5.65
N ILE A 39 6.97 16.81 -6.16
CA ILE A 39 6.62 15.48 -5.67
C ILE A 39 7.04 14.43 -6.68
N VAL A 40 7.80 13.44 -6.20
CA VAL A 40 8.12 12.23 -6.96
C VAL A 40 7.47 11.02 -6.30
N VAL A 41 6.63 10.32 -7.07
CA VAL A 41 5.98 9.08 -6.63
C VAL A 41 6.61 7.90 -7.37
N THR A 42 7.06 6.91 -6.62
CA THR A 42 7.50 5.62 -7.18
C THR A 42 6.63 4.51 -6.62
N PHE A 43 6.36 3.50 -7.45
CA PHE A 43 5.64 2.31 -7.02
C PHE A 43 6.43 1.04 -7.34
N ARG A 44 6.42 0.13 -6.38
CA ARG A 44 6.99 -1.21 -6.47
C ARG A 44 5.96 -2.21 -5.97
N CYS A 45 5.75 -3.28 -6.74
CA CYS A 45 4.97 -4.40 -6.26
C CYS A 45 5.81 -5.23 -5.28
N HIS A 46 5.17 -5.78 -4.24
CA HIS A 46 5.84 -6.68 -3.31
C HIS A 46 6.14 -8.03 -3.98
N GLY A 47 7.19 -8.71 -3.55
CA GLY A 47 7.56 -10.04 -4.03
C GLY A 47 6.58 -11.13 -3.58
N PRO A 48 6.77 -12.39 -3.98
CA PRO A 48 5.83 -13.48 -3.75
C PRO A 48 5.37 -13.65 -2.28
N PRO A 49 4.14 -14.14 -2.05
CA PRO A 49 3.18 -14.68 -3.02
C PRO A 49 2.49 -13.58 -3.85
N LEU A 50 2.27 -13.88 -5.14
CA LEU A 50 1.52 -13.04 -6.07
C LEU A 50 0.38 -13.86 -6.67
N ARG A 51 -0.80 -13.25 -6.81
CA ARG A 51 -2.02 -13.89 -7.34
C ARG A 51 -2.52 -13.23 -8.63
N PHE A 52 -1.59 -12.71 -9.43
CA PHE A 52 -1.86 -12.05 -10.72
C PHE A 52 -0.77 -12.39 -11.76
N ALA A 53 -0.82 -11.71 -12.92
CA ALA A 53 0.03 -11.84 -14.11
C ALA A 53 1.52 -12.23 -13.89
N TYR A 54 2.12 -12.83 -14.92
CA TYR A 54 3.53 -13.19 -14.96
C TYR A 54 4.44 -11.97 -14.72
N VAL A 55 5.25 -12.04 -13.66
CA VAL A 55 6.26 -11.03 -13.34
C VAL A 55 7.64 -11.63 -13.63
N PRO A 56 8.47 -11.00 -14.48
CA PRO A 56 9.85 -11.45 -14.66
C PRO A 56 10.58 -11.50 -13.32
N VAL A 57 11.38 -12.55 -13.09
CA VAL A 57 12.13 -12.72 -11.82
C VAL A 57 13.00 -11.51 -11.50
N SER A 58 13.56 -10.86 -12.53
CA SER A 58 14.35 -9.63 -12.40
C SER A 58 13.57 -8.42 -11.87
N GLN A 59 12.24 -8.47 -11.91
CA GLN A 59 11.35 -7.41 -11.41
C GLN A 59 10.74 -7.75 -10.04
N LEU A 60 11.03 -8.92 -9.46
CA LEU A 60 10.58 -9.26 -8.11
C LEU A 60 11.36 -8.45 -7.07
N ARG A 61 10.64 -7.65 -6.28
CA ARG A 61 11.21 -6.80 -5.23
C ARG A 61 10.65 -7.17 -3.87
N TYR A 62 11.51 -7.46 -2.89
CA TYR A 62 11.06 -7.63 -1.51
C TYR A 62 11.01 -6.29 -0.80
N VAL A 63 9.90 -6.00 -0.12
CA VAL A 63 9.69 -4.73 0.59
C VAL A 63 10.86 -4.41 1.53
N ALA A 64 11.36 -5.39 2.28
CA ALA A 64 12.49 -5.18 3.18
C ALA A 64 13.77 -4.72 2.44
N ASN A 65 14.06 -5.29 1.28
CA ASN A 65 15.25 -4.92 0.49
C ASN A 65 15.09 -3.53 -0.14
N GLU A 66 13.88 -3.19 -0.63
CA GLU A 66 13.60 -1.85 -1.13
C GLU A 66 13.76 -0.82 0.00
N LEU A 67 13.24 -1.12 1.19
CA LEU A 67 13.40 -0.26 2.36
C LEU A 67 14.86 -0.06 2.73
N ASP A 68 15.72 -1.06 2.63
CA ASP A 68 17.15 -0.92 2.93
C ASP A 68 17.87 0.03 1.94
N GLY A 69 17.34 0.19 0.72
CA GLY A 69 17.86 1.14 -0.28
C GLY A 69 17.31 2.57 -0.16
N VAL A 70 16.33 2.83 0.72
CA VAL A 70 15.77 4.17 0.92
C VAL A 70 16.68 4.99 1.82
N THR A 71 17.19 6.13 1.34
CA THR A 71 17.95 7.09 2.17
C THR A 71 17.12 7.57 3.36
N GLY A 72 15.86 7.96 3.11
CA GLY A 72 14.95 8.52 4.11
C GLY A 72 15.16 10.02 4.33
N GLY A 73 14.42 10.59 5.27
CA GLY A 73 14.51 11.99 5.67
C GLY A 73 13.16 12.69 5.74
N PRO A 74 13.13 13.99 6.08
CA PRO A 74 11.91 14.77 6.32
C PRO A 74 10.99 14.85 5.10
N ASN A 75 11.55 14.75 3.89
CA ASN A 75 10.81 14.82 2.62
C ASN A 75 10.52 13.43 2.03
N THR A 76 10.72 12.36 2.80
CA THR A 76 10.50 10.98 2.34
C THR A 76 9.27 10.38 3.02
N VAL A 77 8.32 9.93 2.21
CA VAL A 77 7.16 9.15 2.65
C VAL A 77 7.23 7.76 2.04
N VAL A 78 7.03 6.74 2.87
CA VAL A 78 6.97 5.34 2.44
C VAL A 78 5.63 4.75 2.83
N VAL A 79 4.83 4.34 1.83
CA VAL A 79 3.54 3.67 2.05
C VAL A 79 3.69 2.18 1.78
N ILE A 80 3.35 1.35 2.77
CA ILE A 80 3.46 -0.11 2.69
C ILE A 80 2.07 -0.74 2.81
N GLY A 81 1.65 -1.44 1.76
CA GLY A 81 0.43 -2.25 1.77
C GLY A 81 0.72 -3.67 1.26
N VAL A 82 0.62 -4.67 2.14
CA VAL A 82 0.89 -6.08 1.82
C VAL A 82 -0.10 -6.92 2.61
N TRP A 83 -1.09 -7.54 1.95
CA TRP A 83 -2.04 -8.42 2.65
C TRP A 83 -2.80 -9.37 1.71
N SER A 84 -3.33 -8.87 0.60
CA SER A 84 -4.35 -9.58 -0.21
C SER A 84 -3.89 -10.92 -0.78
N HIS A 85 -2.60 -11.06 -1.05
CA HIS A 85 -2.04 -12.31 -1.57
C HIS A 85 -1.74 -13.35 -0.48
N PHE A 86 -1.85 -12.96 0.79
CA PHE A 86 -1.63 -13.82 1.95
C PHE A 86 -2.94 -14.38 2.51
N SER A 87 -4.12 -13.94 2.02
CA SER A 87 -5.42 -14.44 2.46
C SER A 87 -5.64 -15.94 2.20
N THR A 88 -4.85 -16.53 1.30
CA THR A 88 -4.87 -17.98 0.99
C THR A 88 -3.69 -18.75 1.56
N PHE A 89 -2.86 -18.13 2.41
CA PHE A 89 -1.71 -18.78 3.05
C PHE A 89 -1.94 -18.92 4.55
N PRO A 90 -1.30 -19.89 5.22
CA PRO A 90 -1.27 -19.95 6.68
C PRO A 90 -0.77 -18.63 7.28
N ILE A 91 -1.30 -18.27 8.45
CA ILE A 91 -1.09 -16.96 9.06
C ILE A 91 0.39 -16.73 9.41
N GLU A 92 1.12 -17.80 9.65
CA GLU A 92 2.55 -17.83 9.93
C GLU A 92 3.37 -17.26 8.77
N VAL A 93 2.95 -17.53 7.52
CA VAL A 93 3.62 -17.00 6.33
C VAL A 93 3.49 -15.48 6.28
N TYR A 94 2.29 -14.97 6.60
CA TYR A 94 2.06 -13.54 6.68
C TYR A 94 2.81 -12.91 7.84
N TYR A 95 2.78 -13.54 9.02
CA TYR A 95 3.54 -13.10 10.20
C TYR A 95 5.04 -12.95 9.91
N GLN A 96 5.67 -13.96 9.31
CA GLN A 96 7.09 -13.92 8.95
C GLN A 96 7.39 -12.78 7.96
N ARG A 97 6.50 -12.57 6.97
CA ARG A 97 6.63 -11.45 6.02
C ARG A 97 6.58 -10.12 6.77
N LEU A 98 5.58 -9.91 7.61
CA LEU A 98 5.41 -8.67 8.36
C LEU A 98 6.57 -8.42 9.34
N MET A 99 7.05 -9.44 10.04
CA MET A 99 8.20 -9.30 10.95
C MET A 99 9.48 -8.89 10.22
N THR A 100 9.69 -9.42 9.01
CA THR A 100 10.83 -9.03 8.17
C THR A 100 10.71 -7.56 7.73
N ILE A 101 9.51 -7.13 7.34
CA ILE A 101 9.24 -5.73 7.00
C ILE A 101 9.38 -4.82 8.23
N ARG A 102 8.85 -5.21 9.40
CA ARG A 102 8.99 -4.48 10.67
C ARG A 102 10.46 -4.20 10.97
N LYS A 103 11.33 -5.20 10.85
CA LYS A 103 12.77 -5.03 11.07
C LYS A 103 13.39 -4.01 10.11
N ALA A 104 13.02 -4.04 8.83
CA ALA A 104 13.50 -3.08 7.84
C ALA A 104 12.98 -1.65 8.09
N VAL A 105 11.71 -1.51 8.49
CA VAL A 105 11.13 -0.23 8.91
C VAL A 105 11.87 0.34 10.11
N LEU A 106 12.14 -0.46 11.13
CA LEU A 106 12.91 -0.01 12.30
C LEU A 106 14.33 0.42 11.93
N ARG A 107 15.00 -0.29 11.01
CA ARG A 107 16.30 0.15 10.48
C ARG A 107 16.21 1.49 9.75
N LEU A 108 15.15 1.73 8.98
CA LEU A 108 14.91 2.99 8.28
C LEU A 108 14.69 4.14 9.26
N LEU A 109 13.79 3.96 10.22
CA LEU A 109 13.50 4.99 11.22
C LEU A 109 14.70 5.25 12.15
N ASN A 110 15.53 4.24 12.43
CA ASN A 110 16.74 4.44 13.21
C ASN A 110 17.81 5.27 12.47
N ARG A 111 17.94 5.13 11.14
CA ARG A 111 18.93 5.90 10.36
C ARG A 111 18.40 7.25 9.88
N ALA A 112 17.08 7.38 9.70
CA ALA A 112 16.42 8.57 9.17
C ALA A 112 15.09 8.79 9.92
N PRO A 113 15.13 9.27 11.18
CA PRO A 113 13.97 9.35 12.07
C PRO A 113 12.84 10.26 11.58
N ASP A 114 13.16 11.25 10.74
CA ASP A 114 12.15 12.16 10.16
C ASP A 114 11.38 11.55 8.99
N THR A 115 11.74 10.34 8.54
CA THR A 115 11.01 9.63 7.47
C THR A 115 9.61 9.28 7.93
N LYS A 116 8.59 9.60 7.12
CA LYS A 116 7.22 9.15 7.39
C LYS A 116 7.01 7.76 6.80
N VAL A 117 6.75 6.78 7.65
CA VAL A 117 6.37 5.42 7.21
C VAL A 117 4.90 5.18 7.53
N ILE A 118 4.13 4.89 6.49
CA ILE A 118 2.69 4.64 6.56
C ILE A 118 2.43 3.15 6.27
N ILE A 119 1.84 2.46 7.23
CA ILE A 119 1.33 1.09 7.04
C ILE A 119 -0.14 1.19 6.66
N ARG A 120 -0.51 0.59 5.54
CA ARG A 120 -1.85 0.66 4.97
C ARG A 120 -2.57 -0.68 5.13
N SER A 121 -3.71 -0.67 5.81
CA SER A 121 -4.49 -1.89 6.11
C SER A 121 -5.18 -2.49 4.87
N GLY A 122 -5.86 -3.62 5.08
CA GLY A 122 -6.56 -4.33 4.01
C GLY A 122 -7.71 -3.55 3.40
N ASN A 123 -8.11 -3.91 2.17
CA ASN A 123 -9.41 -3.48 1.64
C ASN A 123 -10.46 -4.52 1.94
N MET A 124 -11.70 -4.09 2.12
CA MET A 124 -12.85 -4.99 2.11
C MET A 124 -13.03 -5.61 0.74
N LYS A 125 -13.66 -6.78 0.69
CA LYS A 125 -13.95 -7.48 -0.55
C LYS A 125 -15.33 -8.11 -0.46
N ASP A 126 -16.21 -7.78 -1.40
CA ASP A 126 -17.48 -8.49 -1.52
C ASP A 126 -17.25 -9.96 -1.90
N LEU A 127 -17.99 -10.85 -1.23
CA LEU A 127 -17.83 -12.30 -1.33
C LEU A 127 -18.91 -12.89 -2.23
N ASN A 128 -18.64 -12.89 -3.54
CA ASN A 128 -19.42 -13.72 -4.47
C ASN A 128 -19.11 -15.22 -4.28
N LEU A 129 -19.80 -16.10 -5.02
CA LEU A 129 -19.63 -17.56 -4.90
C LEU A 129 -18.16 -18.01 -5.02
N TYR A 130 -17.43 -17.52 -6.02
CA TYR A 130 -16.03 -17.89 -6.23
C TYR A 130 -15.13 -17.36 -5.11
N GLU A 131 -15.36 -16.13 -4.68
CA GLU A 131 -14.55 -15.51 -3.63
C GLU A 131 -14.79 -16.14 -2.27
N SER A 132 -16.02 -16.54 -1.97
CA SER A 132 -16.38 -17.27 -0.74
C SER A 132 -15.67 -18.61 -0.61
N LEU A 133 -15.26 -19.23 -1.72
CA LEU A 133 -14.51 -20.49 -1.72
C LEU A 133 -13.02 -20.31 -1.44
N THR A 134 -12.47 -19.11 -1.64
CA THR A 134 -11.02 -18.88 -1.58
C THR A 134 -10.60 -17.78 -0.61
N ASN A 135 -11.55 -17.03 -0.06
CA ASN A 135 -11.33 -15.94 0.88
C ASN A 135 -12.35 -16.02 2.02
N SER A 136 -11.97 -15.48 3.17
CA SER A 136 -12.81 -15.40 4.36
C SER A 136 -12.63 -14.03 4.99
N ASP A 137 -13.72 -13.31 5.25
CA ASP A 137 -13.68 -12.02 5.94
C ASP A 137 -13.14 -12.17 7.36
N TRP A 138 -13.51 -13.25 8.05
CA TRP A 138 -12.97 -13.56 9.36
C TRP A 138 -11.46 -13.77 9.32
N TYR A 139 -10.96 -14.47 8.30
CA TYR A 139 -9.52 -14.66 8.14
C TYR A 139 -8.81 -13.35 7.76
N SER A 140 -9.40 -12.56 6.87
CA SER A 140 -8.88 -11.24 6.48
C SER A 140 -8.80 -10.30 7.69
N LEU A 141 -9.80 -10.31 8.58
CA LEU A 141 -9.80 -9.58 9.84
C LEU A 141 -8.68 -10.04 10.78
N LYS A 142 -8.35 -11.35 10.81
CA LYS A 142 -7.19 -11.84 11.56
C LYS A 142 -5.87 -11.29 11.01
N LEU A 143 -5.72 -11.26 9.69
CA LEU A 143 -4.54 -10.66 9.05
C LEU A 143 -4.45 -9.16 9.37
N ASP A 144 -5.56 -8.43 9.35
CA ASP A 144 -5.58 -7.02 9.72
C ASP A 144 -5.16 -6.79 11.18
N LYS A 145 -5.73 -7.56 12.12
CA LYS A 145 -5.34 -7.52 13.53
C LYS A 145 -3.86 -7.83 13.73
N LEU A 146 -3.34 -8.82 13.00
CA LEU A 146 -1.91 -9.16 13.05
C LEU A 146 -1.04 -8.03 12.51
N LEU A 147 -1.43 -7.39 11.40
CA LEU A 147 -0.73 -6.22 10.84
C LEU A 147 -0.61 -5.11 11.89
N ARG A 148 -1.73 -4.75 12.53
CA ARG A 148 -1.76 -3.73 13.59
C ARG A 148 -0.86 -4.11 14.75
N ALA A 149 -0.92 -5.36 15.22
CA ALA A 149 -0.08 -5.84 16.31
C ALA A 149 1.42 -5.80 15.95
N VAL A 150 1.78 -6.23 14.74
CA VAL A 150 3.17 -6.27 14.25
C VAL A 150 3.74 -4.88 14.01
N PHE A 151 2.93 -3.84 13.81
CA PHE A 151 3.41 -2.47 13.65
C PHE A 151 3.09 -1.55 14.83
N LYS A 152 2.51 -2.11 15.89
CA LYS A 152 2.30 -1.38 17.13
C LYS A 152 3.65 -0.91 17.68
N ASP A 153 3.64 0.31 18.20
CA ASP A 153 4.75 0.94 18.93
C ASP A 153 6.06 1.02 18.11
N THR A 154 5.96 1.17 16.76
CA THR A 154 7.13 1.40 15.88
C THR A 154 7.29 2.84 15.40
N GLY A 155 6.40 3.75 15.82
CA GLY A 155 6.38 5.13 15.33
C GLY A 155 5.87 5.29 13.89
N VAL A 156 5.28 4.24 13.31
CA VAL A 156 4.64 4.32 11.98
C VAL A 156 3.23 4.90 12.09
N ILE A 157 2.73 5.42 10.97
CA ILE A 157 1.35 5.89 10.83
C ILE A 157 0.52 4.75 10.26
N LEU A 158 -0.65 4.48 10.84
CA LEU A 158 -1.61 3.52 10.27
C LEU A 158 -2.61 4.26 9.37
N LEU A 159 -2.61 3.95 8.07
CA LEU A 159 -3.68 4.31 7.17
C LEU A 159 -4.73 3.19 7.18
N ASP A 160 -5.84 3.42 7.86
CA ASP A 160 -6.88 2.42 8.08
C ASP A 160 -7.82 2.26 6.88
N ALA A 161 -7.29 1.73 5.78
CA ALA A 161 -8.03 1.43 4.57
C ALA A 161 -9.24 0.49 4.80
N TRP A 162 -9.19 -0.37 5.82
CA TRP A 162 -10.28 -1.24 6.22
C TRP A 162 -11.49 -0.43 6.71
N GLU A 163 -11.29 0.40 7.72
CA GLU A 163 -12.34 1.27 8.28
C GLU A 163 -12.82 2.30 7.25
N MET A 164 -11.89 2.88 6.47
CA MET A 164 -12.25 3.81 5.39
C MET A 164 -13.16 3.16 4.35
N GLY A 165 -12.93 1.89 4.02
CA GLY A 165 -13.81 1.12 3.14
C GLY A 165 -15.15 0.80 3.78
N GLN A 166 -15.14 0.40 5.06
CA GLN A 166 -16.36 0.03 5.80
C GLN A 166 -17.34 1.18 5.97
N ALA A 167 -16.81 2.37 6.23
CA ALA A 167 -17.60 3.58 6.48
C ALA A 167 -18.07 4.25 5.18
N HIS A 168 -17.60 3.79 4.02
CA HIS A 168 -17.96 4.37 2.74
C HIS A 168 -19.27 3.79 2.20
N TYR A 169 -20.07 4.61 1.52
CA TYR A 169 -21.31 4.18 0.86
C TYR A 169 -21.08 3.34 -0.41
N LEU A 170 -19.83 3.19 -0.85
CA LEU A 170 -19.49 2.47 -2.08
C LEU A 170 -19.30 0.99 -1.76
N PRO A 171 -19.56 0.08 -2.71
CA PRO A 171 -19.53 -1.35 -2.45
C PRO A 171 -18.13 -1.82 -2.04
N HIS A 172 -18.10 -2.83 -1.16
CA HIS A 172 -16.87 -3.48 -0.74
C HIS A 172 -16.15 -4.10 -1.96
N ASN A 173 -14.96 -3.62 -2.25
CA ASN A 173 -14.18 -4.13 -3.36
C ASN A 173 -12.70 -4.18 -3.00
N LEU A 174 -12.08 -5.34 -3.21
CA LEU A 174 -10.63 -5.53 -3.03
C LEU A 174 -9.83 -4.46 -3.79
N HIS A 175 -10.43 -4.00 -4.88
CA HIS A 175 -9.99 -2.97 -5.78
C HIS A 175 -10.92 -1.77 -5.58
N PRO A 176 -10.70 -0.96 -4.53
CA PRO A 176 -11.60 0.10 -4.13
C PRO A 176 -11.80 1.08 -5.27
N GLN A 177 -12.99 1.70 -5.27
CA GLN A 177 -13.29 2.69 -6.28
C GLN A 177 -12.41 3.94 -6.11
N PRO A 178 -12.16 4.67 -7.20
CA PRO A 178 -11.73 6.07 -7.22
C PRO A 178 -11.80 6.90 -5.95
N GLU A 179 -13.01 7.08 -5.43
CA GLU A 179 -13.34 8.07 -4.42
C GLU A 179 -12.75 7.66 -3.06
N ILE A 180 -12.72 6.35 -2.80
CA ILE A 180 -12.05 5.75 -1.65
C ILE A 180 -10.53 5.90 -1.79
N ILE A 181 -9.98 5.66 -2.99
CA ILE A 181 -8.54 5.82 -3.25
C ILE A 181 -8.12 7.28 -3.05
N LYS A 182 -8.91 8.24 -3.55
CA LYS A 182 -8.67 9.68 -3.36
C LYS A 182 -8.62 10.02 -1.87
N GLN A 183 -9.59 9.57 -1.08
CA GLN A 183 -9.58 9.80 0.36
C GLN A 183 -8.36 9.18 1.06
N MET A 184 -7.92 7.99 0.63
CA MET A 184 -6.68 7.38 1.13
C MET A 184 -5.46 8.25 0.82
N ILE A 185 -5.37 8.80 -0.39
CA ILE A 185 -4.27 9.70 -0.81
C ILE A 185 -4.34 11.02 -0.04
N ASP A 186 -5.51 11.66 0.04
CA ASP A 186 -5.71 12.90 0.79
C ASP A 186 -5.28 12.71 2.25
N ARG A 187 -5.57 11.54 2.84
CA ARG A 187 -5.14 11.20 4.20
C ARG A 187 -3.62 11.04 4.30
N VAL A 188 -2.97 10.38 3.33
CA VAL A 188 -1.49 10.29 3.26
C VAL A 188 -0.86 11.68 3.18
N LEU A 189 -1.38 12.55 2.32
CA LEU A 189 -0.87 13.91 2.13
C LEU A 189 -1.07 14.75 3.39
N SER A 190 -2.17 14.56 4.13
CA SER A 190 -2.41 15.28 5.40
C SER A 190 -1.37 15.01 6.50
N TYR A 191 -0.60 13.91 6.40
CA TYR A 191 0.50 13.61 7.33
C TYR A 191 1.85 14.19 6.88
N THR A 192 1.92 14.63 5.63
CA THR A 192 3.18 14.93 4.94
C THR A 192 3.32 16.42 4.69
N CYS A 193 2.26 17.05 4.18
CA CYS A 193 2.26 18.47 3.88
C CYS A 193 1.98 19.26 5.17
N PRO A 194 2.77 20.31 5.49
CA PRO A 194 2.34 21.30 6.47
C PRO A 194 0.98 21.85 6.02
N GLU A 195 0.07 22.15 6.96
CA GLU A 195 -1.04 23.04 6.62
C GLU A 195 -0.42 24.28 5.99
N HIS A 196 -0.73 24.56 4.71
CA HIS A 196 -0.44 25.87 4.17
C HIS A 196 -1.09 26.85 5.12
N GLY A 197 -0.25 27.66 5.79
CA GLY A 197 -0.70 28.67 6.71
C GLY A 197 -1.82 29.45 6.04
N LYS A 198 -2.95 29.53 6.74
CA LYS A 198 -3.95 30.56 6.46
C LYS A 198 -3.32 31.94 6.55
#